data_AF-A0A7E4UPE7-F1
#
_entry.id   AF-A0A7E4UPE7-F1
#
_cell.length_a   1.000
_cell.length_b   1.000
_cell.length_c   1.000
_cell.angle_alpha   90.00
_cell.angle_beta   90.00
_cell.angle_gamma   90.00
#
_symmetry.space_group_name_H-M   'P 1'
#
loop_
_entity.id
_entity.type
_entity.pdbx_description
1 polymer ?
#
loop_
_entity_poly.entity_id
_entity_poly.type
_entity_poly.pdbx_seq_one_letter_code
_entity_poly.pdbx_strand_id
1 'polypeptide(L)'
;MAAPIKTPPDEDVWAFQDIGTPFPHNPVRAQAANNTYVALWYKHGKPLMGKAYNDSGVVQCVFAWENAIHTGKTICGKIQVLQFSGNHLQKGFFYEWIKLADYLAKPDDEVRQPVRCGTSVPVYHPALQLLGNLDLEQKAACFAHGDHVLHSSEPTELSQFMILMRNVKDLPPHCNCDGCKELMERQKATPAPKVMINDWSDHREGDEFPTNKPIILALERPLKTPTGPEEQYVALWYRHGNPIIGRALNKKGKISAYFTDGERVFTGATVGSMQLLIQMPPTVAGFDYSWQPFHKAAKYGDKEWHPVHISYRAPCIVTCEGGKYEMLGCANMKEEVVHAIIGDKVATFVGKDVQGFQVLCRKDRDDTMVI
;
A
#
# COMPACT_ATOMS: atom_id res chain seq x y z
N MET A 1 -21.99 17.63 -17.81
CA MET A 1 -20.71 17.55 -18.54
C MET A 1 -19.61 17.89 -17.56
N ALA A 2 -18.68 16.96 -17.29
CA ALA A 2 -17.54 17.21 -16.41
C ALA A 2 -16.73 18.40 -16.95
N ALA A 3 -16.53 19.44 -16.14
CA ALA A 3 -15.60 20.49 -16.50
C ALA A 3 -14.18 19.92 -16.32
N PRO A 4 -13.36 19.93 -17.37
CA PRO A 4 -12.17 19.09 -17.47
C PRO A 4 -11.06 19.53 -16.52
N ILE A 5 -10.16 18.60 -16.24
CA ILE A 5 -8.82 18.93 -15.78
C ILE A 5 -8.25 19.97 -16.76
N LYS A 6 -8.02 21.20 -16.29
CA LYS A 6 -7.62 22.33 -17.16
C LYS A 6 -6.15 22.28 -17.57
N THR A 7 -5.35 21.55 -16.81
CA THR A 7 -3.92 21.34 -17.04
C THR A 7 -3.77 20.24 -18.09
N PRO A 8 -3.03 20.48 -19.19
CA PRO A 8 -2.64 19.41 -20.10
C PRO A 8 -1.96 18.27 -19.33
N PRO A 9 -2.25 17.00 -19.64
CA PRO A 9 -1.65 15.86 -18.94
C PRO A 9 -0.13 15.82 -19.14
N ASP A 10 0.60 15.77 -18.03
CA ASP A 10 2.03 15.47 -18.00
C ASP A 10 2.31 14.05 -18.53
N GLU A 11 3.58 13.78 -18.86
CA GLU A 11 4.04 12.41 -19.11
C GLU A 11 4.15 11.58 -17.82
N ASP A 12 4.08 10.25 -17.98
CA ASP A 12 4.33 9.30 -16.90
C ASP A 12 5.79 9.41 -16.40
N VAL A 13 5.97 9.46 -15.08
CA VAL A 13 7.31 9.58 -14.49
C VAL A 13 7.82 8.21 -14.03
N TRP A 14 8.89 7.75 -14.67
CA TRP A 14 9.55 6.49 -14.38
C TRP A 14 10.91 6.72 -13.72
N ALA A 15 10.96 6.66 -12.38
CA ALA A 15 12.19 6.91 -11.63
C ALA A 15 13.16 5.73 -11.73
N PHE A 16 14.40 6.01 -12.16
CA PHE A 16 15.48 5.06 -12.05
C PHE A 16 15.76 4.70 -10.59
N GLN A 17 15.83 3.41 -10.33
CA GLN A 17 15.96 2.87 -8.99
C GLN A 17 16.99 1.74 -8.98
N ASP A 18 18.03 1.90 -8.16
CA ASP A 18 19.00 0.83 -7.92
C ASP A 18 18.34 -0.29 -7.11
N ILE A 19 18.40 -1.52 -7.62
CA ILE A 19 17.92 -2.69 -6.90
C ILE A 19 18.72 -2.82 -5.59
N GLY A 20 18.05 -3.13 -4.48
CA GLY A 20 18.70 -3.22 -3.17
C GLY A 20 18.88 -1.88 -2.46
N THR A 21 18.26 -0.80 -2.96
CA THR A 21 18.15 0.49 -2.26
C THR A 21 16.68 0.86 -2.00
N PRO A 22 16.37 1.79 -1.07
CA PRO A 22 14.99 2.20 -0.77
C PRO A 22 14.24 2.72 -1.99
N PHE A 23 12.92 2.52 -2.02
CA PHE A 23 12.03 3.00 -3.07
C PHE A 23 12.16 4.51 -3.30
N PRO A 24 11.85 4.98 -4.53
CA PRO A 24 11.73 6.40 -4.77
C PRO A 24 10.43 6.91 -4.13
N HIS A 25 10.25 8.22 -4.03
CA HIS A 25 9.05 8.80 -3.43
C HIS A 25 7.79 8.51 -4.26
N ASN A 26 6.64 8.38 -3.59
CA ASN A 26 5.32 8.21 -4.20
C ASN A 26 5.26 7.11 -5.30
N PRO A 27 5.75 5.89 -5.02
CA PRO A 27 5.69 4.80 -5.99
C PRO A 27 4.23 4.36 -6.20
N VAL A 28 3.87 4.01 -7.44
CA VAL A 28 2.51 3.58 -7.78
C VAL A 28 2.34 2.09 -7.47
N ARG A 29 1.34 1.76 -6.66
CA ARG A 29 1.00 0.38 -6.27
C ARG A 29 0.13 -0.32 -7.30
N ALA A 30 0.25 -1.64 -7.34
CA ALA A 30 -0.73 -2.50 -8.00
C ALA A 30 -2.09 -2.44 -7.29
N GLN A 31 -3.15 -2.76 -8.02
CA GLN A 31 -4.52 -2.73 -7.51
C GLN A 31 -4.68 -3.57 -6.24
N ALA A 32 -5.11 -2.94 -5.15
CA ALA A 32 -5.36 -3.55 -3.84
C ALA A 32 -4.17 -4.33 -3.23
N ALA A 33 -2.94 -4.10 -3.71
CA ALA A 33 -1.76 -4.76 -3.18
C ALA A 33 -1.07 -3.91 -2.10
N ASN A 34 -0.69 -4.55 -0.99
CA ASN A 34 0.04 -3.87 0.09
C ASN A 34 1.53 -3.70 -0.22
N ASN A 35 2.16 -4.59 -0.98
CA ASN A 35 3.62 -4.58 -1.19
C ASN A 35 3.99 -4.95 -2.63
N THR A 36 3.31 -4.34 -3.60
CA THR A 36 3.57 -4.59 -5.02
C THR A 36 3.40 -3.28 -5.77
N TYR A 37 4.42 -2.91 -6.52
CA TYR A 37 4.54 -1.62 -7.20
C TYR A 37 4.83 -1.82 -8.68
N VAL A 38 4.36 -0.89 -9.51
CA VAL A 38 4.52 -0.92 -10.95
C VAL A 38 5.98 -0.61 -11.31
N ALA A 39 6.62 -1.54 -11.99
CA ALA A 39 8.02 -1.43 -12.39
C ALA A 39 8.21 -1.66 -13.89
N LEU A 40 9.27 -1.05 -14.43
CA LEU A 40 9.67 -1.12 -15.81
C LEU A 40 11.14 -1.52 -15.90
N TRP A 41 11.46 -2.40 -16.84
CA TRP A 41 12.82 -2.78 -17.17
C TRP A 41 12.97 -2.88 -18.69
N TYR A 42 14.16 -2.61 -19.21
CA TYR A 42 14.46 -2.75 -20.64
C TYR A 42 15.41 -3.91 -20.84
N LYS A 43 15.03 -4.84 -21.73
CA LYS A 43 15.86 -5.95 -22.16
C LYS A 43 16.02 -5.91 -23.67
N HIS A 44 17.25 -5.81 -24.16
CA HIS A 44 17.55 -5.67 -25.60
C HIS A 44 16.77 -4.53 -26.28
N GLY A 45 16.62 -3.39 -25.60
CA GLY A 45 15.90 -2.22 -26.12
C GLY A 45 14.37 -2.33 -26.07
N LYS A 46 13.81 -3.46 -25.60
CA LYS A 46 12.36 -3.66 -25.47
C LYS A 46 11.90 -3.39 -24.03
N PRO A 47 10.86 -2.57 -23.83
CA PRO A 47 10.29 -2.28 -22.51
C PRO A 47 9.51 -3.48 -21.97
N LEU A 48 9.57 -3.66 -20.65
CA LEU A 48 8.85 -4.69 -19.93
C LEU A 48 8.28 -4.16 -18.63
N MET A 49 6.98 -4.33 -18.48
CA MET A 49 6.35 -4.14 -17.20
C MET A 49 6.57 -5.37 -16.31
N GLY A 50 6.65 -5.11 -15.02
CA GLY A 50 6.76 -6.13 -14.00
C GLY A 50 6.42 -5.54 -12.65
N LYS A 51 6.93 -6.18 -11.60
CA LYS A 51 6.70 -5.74 -10.24
C LYS A 51 7.98 -5.42 -9.50
N ALA A 52 7.91 -4.37 -8.70
CA ALA A 52 8.81 -4.14 -7.58
C ALA A 52 8.08 -4.42 -6.26
N TYR A 53 8.82 -4.77 -5.22
CA TYR A 53 8.29 -4.95 -3.86
C TYR A 53 9.37 -4.64 -2.81
N ASN A 54 8.93 -4.30 -1.61
CA ASN A 54 9.79 -4.04 -0.47
C ASN A 54 10.19 -5.36 0.20
N ASP A 55 11.49 -5.58 0.33
CA ASP A 55 12.03 -6.56 1.25
C ASP A 55 13.22 -5.97 2.00
N SER A 56 13.17 -5.99 3.33
CA SER A 56 14.14 -5.36 4.22
C SER A 56 14.36 -3.87 3.92
N GLY A 57 13.31 -3.15 3.52
CA GLY A 57 13.39 -1.71 3.29
C GLY A 57 13.92 -1.29 1.92
N VAL A 58 14.20 -2.26 1.06
CA VAL A 58 14.83 -2.02 -0.22
C VAL A 58 14.06 -2.66 -1.36
N VAL A 59 14.27 -2.13 -2.57
CA VAL A 59 13.60 -2.57 -3.79
C VAL A 59 14.12 -3.94 -4.19
N GLN A 60 13.20 -4.90 -4.24
CA GLN A 60 13.32 -6.14 -5.00
C GLN A 60 12.40 -6.07 -6.21
N CYS A 61 12.62 -6.93 -7.20
CA CYS A 61 11.81 -6.94 -8.41
C CYS A 61 11.75 -8.30 -9.09
N VAL A 62 10.70 -8.47 -9.90
CA VAL A 62 10.47 -9.63 -10.75
C VAL A 62 9.83 -9.21 -12.07
N PHE A 63 10.38 -9.70 -13.18
CA PHE A 63 9.89 -9.52 -14.54
C PHE A 63 9.78 -10.88 -15.23
N ALA A 64 8.76 -11.06 -16.06
CA ALA A 64 8.63 -12.21 -16.95
C ALA A 64 8.99 -11.80 -18.38
N TRP A 65 9.82 -12.60 -19.04
CA TRP A 65 10.19 -12.42 -20.45
C TRP A 65 10.27 -13.77 -21.13
N GLU A 66 9.50 -13.96 -22.20
CA GLU A 66 9.40 -15.26 -22.89
C GLU A 66 9.11 -16.36 -21.85
N ASN A 67 10.01 -17.32 -21.68
CA ASN A 67 9.86 -18.42 -20.71
C ASN A 67 10.79 -18.29 -19.50
N ALA A 68 11.30 -17.09 -19.22
CA ALA A 68 12.24 -16.84 -18.14
C ALA A 68 11.73 -15.79 -17.15
N ILE A 69 12.02 -16.03 -15.87
CA ILE A 69 11.83 -15.07 -14.80
C ILE A 69 13.15 -14.34 -14.54
N HIS A 70 13.09 -13.02 -14.53
CA HIS A 70 14.20 -12.15 -14.17
C HIS A 70 13.92 -11.50 -12.83
N THR A 71 14.80 -11.75 -11.86
CA THR A 71 14.75 -11.15 -10.53
C THR A 71 15.82 -10.07 -10.38
N GLY A 72 15.77 -9.32 -9.28
CA GLY A 72 16.82 -8.37 -8.94
C GLY A 72 18.24 -8.96 -8.97
N LYS A 73 18.39 -10.24 -8.60
CA LYS A 73 19.66 -10.99 -8.64
C LYS A 73 20.17 -11.29 -10.04
N THR A 74 19.28 -11.39 -11.03
CA THR A 74 19.67 -11.65 -12.42
C THR A 74 19.84 -10.35 -13.22
N ILE A 75 19.13 -9.29 -12.81
CA ILE A 75 19.20 -7.98 -13.46
C ILE A 75 20.47 -7.23 -13.01
N CYS A 76 20.85 -7.32 -11.73
CA CYS A 76 22.08 -6.74 -11.17
C CYS A 76 22.32 -5.28 -11.59
N GLY A 77 21.31 -4.43 -11.43
CA GLY A 77 21.42 -3.03 -11.87
C GLY A 77 20.22 -2.18 -11.47
N LYS A 78 19.78 -1.35 -12.40
CA LYS A 78 18.64 -0.43 -12.22
C LYS A 78 17.40 -0.97 -12.90
N ILE A 79 16.26 -0.69 -12.27
CA ILE A 79 14.94 -0.73 -12.90
C ILE A 79 14.37 0.68 -12.87
N GLN A 80 13.18 0.86 -13.42
CA GLN A 80 12.37 2.05 -13.19
C GLN A 80 11.13 1.69 -12.37
N VAL A 81 10.72 2.56 -11.46
CA VAL A 81 9.48 2.43 -10.69
C VAL A 81 8.58 3.61 -11.05
N LEU A 82 7.31 3.32 -11.36
CA LEU A 82 6.34 4.36 -11.70
C LEU A 82 6.07 5.25 -10.48
N GLN A 83 6.06 6.56 -10.67
CA GLN A 83 5.79 7.54 -9.63
C GLN A 83 4.55 8.37 -9.92
N PHE A 84 3.85 8.77 -8.87
CA PHE A 84 2.79 9.78 -8.95
C PHE A 84 2.97 10.82 -7.84
N SER A 85 3.70 11.90 -8.16
CA SER A 85 3.92 13.01 -7.22
C SER A 85 3.02 14.19 -7.57
N GLY A 86 2.17 14.59 -6.63
CA GLY A 86 1.19 15.66 -6.82
C GLY A 86 -0.23 15.14 -6.86
N ASN A 87 -1.11 15.84 -7.57
CA ASN A 87 -2.51 15.46 -7.77
C ASN A 87 -2.97 15.74 -9.21
N HIS A 88 -4.20 15.33 -9.52
CA HIS A 88 -4.75 15.48 -10.86
C HIS A 88 -4.83 16.92 -11.38
N LEU A 89 -4.98 17.92 -10.50
CA LEU A 89 -4.97 19.34 -10.92
C LEU A 89 -3.58 19.79 -11.36
N GLN A 90 -2.54 19.29 -10.70
CA GLN A 90 -1.15 19.60 -11.02
C GLN A 90 -0.65 18.81 -12.22
N LYS A 91 -1.12 17.56 -12.37
CA LYS A 91 -0.63 16.60 -13.36
C LYS A 91 -1.45 16.51 -14.63
N GLY A 92 -2.66 17.04 -14.65
CA GLY A 92 -3.55 16.86 -15.79
C GLY A 92 -4.21 15.47 -15.87
N PHE A 93 -3.90 14.56 -14.94
CA PHE A 93 -4.46 13.21 -14.89
C PHE A 93 -4.30 12.57 -13.49
N PHE A 94 -5.01 11.46 -13.27
CA PHE A 94 -4.71 10.51 -12.19
C PHE A 94 -4.66 9.08 -12.72
N TYR A 95 -4.04 8.18 -11.96
CA TYR A 95 -4.02 6.76 -12.30
C TYR A 95 -5.26 6.03 -11.78
N GLU A 96 -5.82 5.18 -12.61
CA GLU A 96 -6.87 4.24 -12.24
C GLU A 96 -6.64 2.87 -12.88
N TRP A 97 -7.02 1.81 -12.17
CA TRP A 97 -7.06 0.46 -12.72
C TRP A 97 -8.46 0.18 -13.24
N ILE A 98 -8.58 -0.22 -14.51
CA ILE A 98 -9.85 -0.63 -15.12
C ILE A 98 -9.73 -2.04 -15.70
N LYS A 99 -10.87 -2.70 -15.94
CA LYS A 99 -10.84 -3.99 -16.65
C LYS A 99 -10.37 -3.78 -18.09
N LEU A 100 -9.55 -4.70 -18.56
CA LEU A 100 -9.09 -4.73 -19.95
C LEU A 100 -10.29 -4.83 -20.92
N ALA A 101 -11.34 -5.55 -20.55
CA ALA A 101 -12.58 -5.61 -21.33
C ALA A 101 -13.23 -4.23 -21.54
N ASP A 102 -13.25 -3.39 -20.49
CA ASP A 102 -13.89 -2.08 -20.54
C ASP A 102 -13.11 -1.13 -21.48
N TYR A 103 -11.78 -1.23 -21.47
CA TYR A 103 -10.91 -0.52 -22.42
C TYR A 103 -11.16 -0.97 -23.86
N LEU A 104 -11.15 -2.29 -24.10
CA LEU A 104 -11.32 -2.84 -25.46
C LEU A 104 -12.71 -2.57 -26.05
N ALA A 105 -13.74 -2.40 -25.21
CA ALA A 105 -15.09 -2.05 -25.64
C ALA A 105 -15.23 -0.58 -26.08
N LYS A 106 -14.28 0.29 -25.74
CA LYS A 106 -14.29 1.73 -26.03
C LYS A 106 -12.92 2.21 -26.56
N PRO A 107 -12.52 1.78 -27.77
CA PRO A 107 -11.20 2.13 -28.32
C PRO A 107 -11.02 3.64 -28.53
N ASP A 108 -12.11 4.39 -28.71
CA ASP A 108 -12.10 5.84 -28.91
C ASP A 108 -12.35 6.63 -27.61
N ASP A 109 -12.09 6.03 -26.43
CA ASP A 109 -12.24 6.72 -25.14
C ASP A 109 -11.17 7.81 -24.96
N GLU A 110 -11.52 9.06 -25.32
CA GLU A 110 -10.66 10.23 -25.12
C GLU A 110 -10.39 10.54 -23.62
N VAL A 111 -11.13 9.93 -22.68
CA VAL A 111 -10.95 10.15 -21.24
C VAL A 111 -9.79 9.35 -20.68
N ARG A 112 -9.48 8.20 -21.27
CA ARG A 112 -8.52 7.24 -20.69
C ARG A 112 -7.40 6.92 -21.64
N GLN A 113 -6.18 7.04 -21.15
CA GLN A 113 -4.97 6.73 -21.92
C GLN A 113 -4.18 5.65 -21.20
N PRO A 114 -3.85 4.51 -21.84
CA PRO A 114 -3.10 3.46 -21.18
C PRO A 114 -1.72 3.96 -20.75
N VAL A 115 -1.30 3.60 -19.54
CA VAL A 115 0.08 3.75 -19.10
C VAL A 115 0.91 2.75 -19.87
N ARG A 116 1.88 3.21 -20.67
CA ARG A 116 2.63 2.32 -21.54
C ARG A 116 4.03 2.81 -21.85
N CYS A 117 4.90 1.86 -22.21
CA CYS A 117 6.16 2.14 -22.88
C CYS A 117 6.21 1.28 -24.14
N GLY A 118 6.21 1.88 -25.33
CA GLY A 118 5.98 1.14 -26.58
C GLY A 118 4.64 0.38 -26.55
N THR A 119 4.67 -0.92 -26.80
CA THR A 119 3.50 -1.82 -26.76
C THR A 119 3.21 -2.38 -25.36
N SER A 120 4.14 -2.18 -24.43
CA SER A 120 4.15 -2.78 -23.09
C SER A 120 3.31 -1.98 -22.11
N VAL A 121 2.35 -2.65 -21.47
CA VAL A 121 1.37 -2.09 -20.52
C VAL A 121 1.37 -2.91 -19.23
N PRO A 122 1.29 -2.28 -18.04
CA PRO A 122 1.19 -3.01 -16.79
C PRO A 122 -0.20 -3.64 -16.69
N VAL A 123 -0.22 -4.95 -16.45
CA VAL A 123 -1.44 -5.73 -16.34
C VAL A 123 -1.47 -6.48 -15.02
N TYR A 124 -2.62 -6.46 -14.36
CA TYR A 124 -2.86 -7.12 -13.09
C TYR A 124 -3.88 -8.24 -13.25
N HIS A 125 -3.52 -9.45 -12.82
CA HIS A 125 -4.37 -10.62 -12.76
C HIS A 125 -5.03 -10.70 -11.37
N PRO A 126 -6.31 -10.33 -11.20
CA PRO A 126 -6.90 -10.15 -9.87
C PRO A 126 -7.02 -11.44 -9.07
N ALA A 127 -7.41 -12.54 -9.72
CA ALA A 127 -7.59 -13.82 -9.03
C ALA A 127 -6.27 -14.41 -8.47
N LEU A 128 -5.16 -14.25 -9.21
CA LEU A 128 -3.85 -14.73 -8.78
C LEU A 128 -3.00 -13.65 -8.09
N GLN A 129 -3.49 -12.40 -8.04
CA GLN A 129 -2.79 -11.23 -7.51
C GLN A 129 -1.39 -11.02 -8.12
N LEU A 130 -1.28 -11.21 -9.44
CA LEU A 130 -0.02 -11.05 -10.17
C LEU A 130 -0.01 -9.76 -10.96
N LEU A 131 1.09 -9.00 -10.86
CA LEU A 131 1.38 -7.88 -11.75
C LEU A 131 2.42 -8.33 -12.78
N GLY A 132 2.16 -8.04 -14.06
CA GLY A 132 3.00 -8.45 -15.18
C GLY A 132 2.92 -7.48 -16.35
N ASN A 133 3.20 -8.01 -17.54
CA ASN A 133 3.30 -7.28 -18.79
C ASN A 133 2.21 -7.72 -19.77
N LEU A 134 1.50 -6.77 -20.36
CA LEU A 134 0.62 -6.97 -21.50
C LEU A 134 1.25 -6.30 -22.73
N ASP A 135 1.40 -7.05 -23.81
CA ASP A 135 1.64 -6.46 -25.13
C ASP A 135 0.28 -6.18 -25.79
N LEU A 136 -0.07 -4.91 -25.97
CA LEU A 136 -1.36 -4.50 -26.52
C LEU A 136 -1.54 -4.89 -27.99
N GLU A 137 -0.47 -4.98 -28.77
CA GLU A 137 -0.54 -5.32 -30.19
C GLU A 137 -0.72 -6.83 -30.37
N GLN A 138 0.05 -7.62 -29.63
CA GLN A 138 -0.04 -9.08 -29.64
C GLN A 138 -1.23 -9.61 -28.85
N LYS A 139 -1.84 -8.77 -27.99
CA LYS A 139 -2.90 -9.15 -27.05
C LYS A 139 -2.51 -10.36 -26.22
N ALA A 140 -1.30 -10.33 -25.68
CA ALA A 140 -0.74 -11.40 -24.87
C ALA A 140 -0.15 -10.81 -23.59
N ALA A 141 -0.51 -11.42 -22.45
CA ALA A 141 0.01 -11.07 -21.15
C ALA A 141 0.97 -12.16 -20.64
N CYS A 142 2.00 -11.75 -19.93
CA CYS A 142 2.90 -12.65 -19.23
C CYS A 142 3.12 -12.21 -17.78
N PHE A 143 3.18 -13.20 -16.88
CA PHE A 143 3.33 -13.01 -15.45
C PHE A 143 4.37 -13.96 -14.89
N ALA A 144 5.12 -13.52 -13.88
CA ALA A 144 5.94 -14.43 -13.09
C ALA A 144 5.06 -15.08 -12.01
N HIS A 145 4.93 -16.41 -12.05
CA HIS A 145 4.18 -17.21 -11.08
C HIS A 145 5.11 -18.27 -10.48
N GLY A 146 5.54 -18.07 -9.23
CA GLY A 146 6.54 -18.97 -8.61
C GLY A 146 7.84 -18.97 -9.41
N ASP A 147 8.17 -20.13 -9.99
CA ASP A 147 9.38 -20.40 -10.78
C ASP A 147 9.16 -20.45 -12.30
N HIS A 148 7.92 -20.25 -12.76
CA HIS A 148 7.57 -20.29 -14.19
C HIS A 148 6.85 -19.03 -14.67
N VAL A 149 6.82 -18.85 -15.99
CA VAL A 149 6.06 -17.78 -16.64
C VAL A 149 4.66 -18.29 -16.97
N LEU A 150 3.65 -17.58 -16.50
CA LEU A 150 2.26 -17.74 -16.92
C LEU A 150 2.03 -16.86 -18.15
N HIS A 151 1.52 -17.44 -19.23
CA HIS A 151 1.11 -16.73 -20.43
C HIS A 151 -0.41 -16.78 -20.59
N SER A 152 -1.00 -15.65 -20.94
CA SER A 152 -2.44 -15.52 -21.17
C SER A 152 -2.67 -14.75 -22.47
N SER A 153 -3.30 -15.40 -23.44
CA SER A 153 -3.71 -14.78 -24.72
C SER A 153 -5.19 -15.00 -25.03
N GLU A 154 -5.88 -15.79 -24.21
CA GLU A 154 -7.28 -16.11 -24.42
C GLU A 154 -8.17 -14.89 -24.09
N PRO A 155 -9.02 -14.42 -25.02
CA PRO A 155 -9.80 -13.20 -24.82
C PRO A 155 -10.70 -13.23 -23.58
N THR A 156 -11.25 -14.40 -23.24
CA THR A 156 -12.10 -14.59 -22.06
C THR A 156 -11.33 -14.39 -20.77
N GLU A 157 -10.10 -14.89 -20.70
CA GLU A 157 -9.20 -14.71 -19.54
C GLU A 157 -8.75 -13.26 -19.44
N LEU A 158 -8.25 -12.70 -20.54
CA LEU A 158 -7.79 -11.31 -20.62
C LEU A 158 -8.87 -10.31 -20.23
N SER A 159 -10.15 -10.60 -20.52
CA SER A 159 -11.28 -9.73 -20.15
C SER A 159 -11.40 -9.48 -18.64
N GLN A 160 -10.87 -10.39 -17.81
CA GLN A 160 -10.90 -10.29 -16.35
C GLN A 160 -9.70 -9.55 -15.77
N PHE A 161 -8.68 -9.28 -16.58
CA PHE A 161 -7.48 -8.59 -16.13
C PHE A 161 -7.73 -7.09 -16.02
N MET A 162 -6.90 -6.43 -15.22
CA MET A 162 -6.94 -4.99 -15.02
C MET A 162 -5.70 -4.35 -15.66
N ILE A 163 -5.85 -3.19 -16.28
CA ILE A 163 -4.74 -2.39 -16.80
C ILE A 163 -4.73 -1.01 -16.15
N LEU A 164 -3.53 -0.42 -16.05
CA LEU A 164 -3.36 0.92 -15.51
C LEU A 164 -3.61 1.97 -16.60
N MET A 165 -4.49 2.92 -16.29
CA MET A 165 -4.85 4.02 -17.19
C MET A 165 -4.56 5.36 -16.52
N ARG A 166 -4.22 6.35 -17.34
CA ARG A 166 -4.34 7.77 -17.01
C ARG A 166 -5.78 8.18 -17.31
N ASN A 167 -6.50 8.69 -16.31
CA ASN A 167 -7.76 9.38 -16.52
C ASN A 167 -7.50 10.89 -16.57
N VAL A 168 -7.78 11.50 -17.73
CA VAL A 168 -7.42 12.89 -18.04
C VAL A 168 -8.61 13.86 -17.95
N LYS A 169 -9.80 13.36 -17.59
CA LYS A 169 -11.03 14.17 -17.64
C LYS A 169 -11.92 14.03 -16.42
N ASP A 170 -12.09 12.82 -15.91
CA ASP A 170 -12.93 12.58 -14.74
C ASP A 170 -12.22 13.06 -13.47
N LEU A 171 -12.95 13.03 -12.36
CA LEU A 171 -12.41 13.36 -11.05
C LEU A 171 -11.96 12.05 -10.36
N PRO A 172 -10.81 12.04 -9.68
CA PRO A 172 -10.43 10.88 -8.88
C PRO A 172 -11.51 10.61 -7.83
N PRO A 173 -11.91 9.34 -7.63
CA PRO A 173 -12.80 8.97 -6.56
C PRO A 173 -12.25 9.47 -5.22
N HIS A 174 -13.11 10.10 -4.41
CA HIS A 174 -12.77 10.63 -3.08
C HIS A 174 -11.75 11.77 -3.03
N CYS A 175 -11.44 12.43 -4.15
CA CYS A 175 -10.55 13.59 -4.10
C CYS A 175 -11.20 14.74 -3.30
N ASN A 176 -10.45 15.27 -2.32
CA ASN A 176 -10.92 16.31 -1.41
C ASN A 176 -10.30 17.69 -1.69
N CYS A 177 -9.74 17.92 -2.87
CA CYS A 177 -9.27 19.26 -3.26
C CYS A 177 -10.47 20.18 -3.50
N ASP A 178 -10.27 21.48 -3.31
CA ASP A 178 -11.37 22.46 -3.38
C ASP A 178 -12.04 22.47 -4.76
N GLY A 179 -11.26 22.29 -5.83
CA GLY A 179 -11.81 22.15 -7.20
C GLY A 179 -12.74 20.95 -7.36
N CYS A 180 -12.41 19.80 -6.76
CA CYS A 180 -13.28 18.62 -6.80
C CYS A 180 -14.54 18.79 -5.97
N LYS A 181 -14.44 19.39 -4.78
CA LYS A 181 -15.61 19.66 -3.92
C LYS A 181 -16.62 20.54 -4.64
N GLU A 182 -16.17 21.67 -5.18
CA GLU A 182 -17.03 22.58 -5.94
C GLU A 182 -17.69 21.90 -7.14
N LEU A 183 -16.96 21.04 -7.86
CA LEU A 183 -17.51 20.33 -9.02
C LEU A 183 -18.55 19.29 -8.61
N MET A 184 -18.29 18.52 -7.56
CA MET A 184 -19.24 17.53 -7.04
C MET A 184 -20.54 18.20 -6.58
N GLU A 185 -20.44 19.32 -5.85
CA GLU A 185 -21.60 20.11 -5.40
C GLU A 185 -22.40 20.66 -6.59
N ARG A 186 -21.73 21.29 -7.57
CA ARG A 186 -22.40 21.85 -8.76
C ARG A 186 -23.09 20.77 -9.59
N GLN A 187 -22.49 19.59 -9.70
CA GLN A 187 -23.02 18.50 -10.53
C GLN A 187 -24.06 17.64 -9.82
N LYS A 188 -24.31 17.86 -8.52
CA LYS A 188 -25.12 16.95 -7.68
C LYS A 188 -24.69 15.50 -7.87
N ALA A 189 -23.38 15.29 -7.99
CA ALA A 189 -22.82 13.98 -8.31
C ALA A 189 -23.10 13.02 -7.16
N THR A 190 -23.46 11.77 -7.49
CA THR A 190 -23.61 10.73 -6.48
C THR A 190 -22.26 10.49 -5.80
N PRO A 191 -22.21 10.39 -4.46
CA PRO A 191 -20.97 10.07 -3.75
C PRO A 191 -20.34 8.77 -4.27
N ALA A 192 -19.02 8.75 -4.39
CA ALA A 192 -18.30 7.54 -4.75
C ALA A 192 -18.49 6.44 -3.67
N PRO A 193 -18.53 5.16 -4.06
CA PRO A 193 -18.61 4.04 -3.12
C PRO A 193 -17.52 4.09 -2.06
N LYS A 194 -17.84 3.78 -0.82
CA LYS A 194 -16.88 3.85 0.29
C LYS A 194 -15.69 2.91 0.10
N VAL A 195 -14.52 3.32 0.59
CA VAL A 195 -13.30 2.51 0.56
C VAL A 195 -13.34 1.47 1.69
N MET A 196 -13.21 0.19 1.32
CA MET A 196 -13.25 -0.96 2.25
C MET A 196 -11.86 -1.59 2.55
N ILE A 197 -10.79 -0.99 2.03
CA ILE A 197 -9.41 -1.41 2.26
C ILE A 197 -8.66 -0.41 3.13
N ASN A 198 -7.71 -0.89 3.93
CA ASN A 198 -6.85 0.01 4.72
C ASN A 198 -5.92 0.79 3.78
N ASP A 199 -5.72 2.08 4.05
CA ASP A 199 -4.83 2.92 3.26
C ASP A 199 -3.46 3.04 3.94
N TRP A 200 -2.40 2.76 3.19
CA TRP A 200 -1.03 2.71 3.68
C TRP A 200 -0.19 3.64 2.81
N SER A 201 0.46 4.65 3.38
CA SER A 201 1.32 5.57 2.62
C SER A 201 2.77 5.12 2.63
N ASP A 202 3.45 5.19 1.48
CA ASP A 202 4.87 4.84 1.34
C ASP A 202 5.78 5.98 1.81
N HIS A 203 6.74 5.64 2.67
CA HIS A 203 7.73 6.57 3.23
C HIS A 203 9.08 5.88 3.40
N ARG A 204 10.10 6.66 3.75
CA ARG A 204 11.41 6.13 4.18
C ARG A 204 11.77 6.65 5.56
N GLU A 205 12.63 5.91 6.25
CA GLU A 205 13.31 6.42 7.43
C GLU A 205 13.98 7.76 7.11
N GLY A 206 13.79 8.76 7.98
CA GLY A 206 14.40 10.08 7.84
C GLY A 206 13.71 11.01 6.83
N ASP A 207 12.67 10.56 6.12
CA ASP A 207 11.80 11.47 5.37
C ASP A 207 11.11 12.45 6.34
N GLU A 208 10.59 13.55 5.80
CA GLU A 208 9.74 14.47 6.59
C GLU A 208 8.51 13.74 7.12
N PHE A 209 8.18 14.00 8.39
CA PHE A 209 7.01 13.40 9.01
C PHE A 209 5.75 13.97 8.33
N PRO A 210 4.82 13.13 7.84
CA PRO A 210 3.66 13.60 7.10
C PRO A 210 2.71 14.39 8.02
N THR A 211 2.56 15.68 7.76
CA THR A 211 1.63 16.57 8.48
C THR A 211 0.31 16.79 7.74
N ASN A 212 0.29 16.47 6.44
CA ASN A 212 -0.87 16.64 5.56
C ASN A 212 -1.77 15.40 5.48
N LYS A 213 -1.39 14.30 6.11
CA LYS A 213 -2.18 13.06 6.17
C LYS A 213 -2.36 12.62 7.62
N PRO A 214 -3.58 12.29 8.04
CA PRO A 214 -3.81 11.74 9.38
C PRO A 214 -3.25 10.31 9.45
N ILE A 215 -2.25 10.10 10.32
CA ILE A 215 -1.64 8.79 10.56
C ILE A 215 -2.25 8.19 11.83
N ILE A 216 -2.52 6.88 11.84
CA ILE A 216 -3.10 6.21 13.01
C ILE A 216 -2.13 6.27 14.20
N LEU A 217 -2.52 7.04 15.22
CA LEU A 217 -1.84 7.20 16.49
C LEU A 217 -2.27 6.10 17.48
N ALA A 218 -1.32 5.48 18.16
CA ALA A 218 -1.59 4.48 19.19
C ALA A 218 -2.48 5.05 20.31
N LEU A 219 -3.61 4.39 20.60
CA LEU A 219 -4.64 4.85 21.55
C LEU A 219 -5.15 6.29 21.36
N GLU A 220 -4.87 6.90 20.21
CA GLU A 220 -5.21 8.31 19.95
C GLU A 220 -4.61 9.27 21.00
N ARG A 221 -3.48 8.89 21.61
CA ARG A 221 -2.77 9.70 22.61
C ARG A 221 -1.28 9.33 22.71
N PRO A 222 -0.44 10.17 23.34
CA PRO A 222 0.89 9.75 23.77
C PRO A 222 0.82 8.52 24.69
N LEU A 223 1.67 7.55 24.42
CA LEU A 223 1.86 6.35 25.25
C LEU A 223 2.82 6.64 26.40
N LYS A 224 2.64 5.94 27.52
CA LYS A 224 3.55 6.03 28.66
C LYS A 224 4.81 5.18 28.41
N THR A 225 5.88 5.77 27.89
CA THR A 225 7.12 5.03 27.62
C THR A 225 8.16 5.21 28.73
N PRO A 226 9.21 4.36 28.81
CA PRO A 226 10.31 4.54 29.76
C PRO A 226 11.02 5.89 29.66
N THR A 227 11.01 6.51 28.48
CA THR A 227 11.65 7.81 28.21
C THR A 227 10.69 9.00 28.35
N GLY A 228 9.45 8.77 28.79
CA GLY A 228 8.40 9.78 28.92
C GLY A 228 7.23 9.56 27.95
N PRO A 229 6.23 10.44 27.95
CA PRO A 229 5.12 10.37 27.00
C PRO A 229 5.61 10.48 25.55
N GLU A 230 5.19 9.56 24.68
CA GLU A 230 5.63 9.51 23.28
C GLU A 230 4.47 9.16 22.34
N GLU A 231 4.33 9.90 21.25
CA GLU A 231 3.37 9.58 20.18
C GLU A 231 3.94 8.51 19.26
N GLN A 232 3.28 7.35 19.22
CA GLN A 232 3.70 6.20 18.41
C GLN A 232 2.67 5.91 17.32
N TYR A 233 3.12 5.84 16.08
CA TYR A 233 2.25 5.67 14.91
C TYR A 233 2.41 4.28 14.29
N VAL A 234 1.33 3.72 13.76
CA VAL A 234 1.34 2.38 13.14
C VAL A 234 2.16 2.39 11.85
N ALA A 235 3.17 1.54 11.81
CA ALA A 235 4.05 1.38 10.66
C ALA A 235 4.16 -0.09 10.23
N LEU A 236 4.41 -0.30 8.95
CA LEU A 236 4.59 -1.61 8.33
C LEU A 236 5.91 -1.65 7.55
N TRP A 237 6.59 -2.78 7.69
CA TRP A 237 7.82 -3.12 6.99
C TRP A 237 7.75 -4.57 6.49
N TYR A 238 8.75 -4.99 5.73
CA TYR A 238 8.83 -6.36 5.22
C TYR A 238 10.23 -6.92 5.40
N ARG A 239 10.34 -8.20 5.73
CA ARG A 239 11.62 -8.91 5.77
C ARG A 239 11.45 -10.39 5.42
N HIS A 240 12.25 -10.85 4.47
CA HIS A 240 12.17 -12.20 3.88
C HIS A 240 10.75 -12.53 3.41
N GLY A 241 10.06 -11.54 2.82
CA GLY A 241 8.67 -11.66 2.36
C GLY A 241 7.60 -11.62 3.45
N ASN A 242 7.97 -11.53 4.74
CA ASN A 242 7.02 -11.47 5.85
C ASN A 242 6.68 -10.02 6.21
N PRO A 243 5.40 -9.68 6.45
CA PRO A 243 5.03 -8.37 6.98
C PRO A 243 5.48 -8.24 8.44
N ILE A 244 6.05 -7.09 8.79
CA ILE A 244 6.45 -6.74 10.15
C ILE A 244 5.75 -5.44 10.51
N ILE A 245 4.89 -5.49 11.52
CA ILE A 245 4.28 -4.28 12.07
C ILE A 245 5.18 -3.75 13.19
N GLY A 246 5.33 -2.44 13.22
CA GLY A 246 6.14 -1.75 14.22
C GLY A 246 5.58 -0.38 14.49
N ARG A 247 6.46 0.54 14.88
CA ARG A 247 6.10 1.92 15.17
C ARG A 247 6.99 2.91 14.44
N ALA A 248 6.41 4.05 14.12
CA ALA A 248 7.12 5.25 13.71
C ALA A 248 6.88 6.37 14.72
N LEU A 249 7.84 7.29 14.80
CA LEU A 249 7.85 8.47 15.66
C LEU A 249 8.14 9.72 14.82
N ASN A 250 7.61 10.86 15.24
CA ASN A 250 8.06 12.16 14.75
C ASN A 250 9.23 12.65 15.61
N LYS A 251 10.46 12.51 15.11
CA LYS A 251 11.66 13.04 15.76
C LYS A 251 12.16 14.26 15.01
N LYS A 252 11.91 15.44 15.58
CA LYS A 252 12.33 16.74 15.02
C LYS A 252 11.84 16.96 13.58
N GLY A 253 10.59 16.59 13.29
CA GLY A 253 9.99 16.72 11.96
C GLY A 253 10.38 15.62 10.98
N LYS A 254 11.13 14.59 11.41
CA LYS A 254 11.53 13.45 10.59
C LYS A 254 10.96 12.14 11.12
N ILE A 255 10.72 11.20 10.23
CA ILE A 255 10.28 9.85 10.59
C ILE A 255 11.45 9.08 11.20
N SER A 256 11.22 8.49 12.37
CA SER A 256 12.11 7.48 12.97
C SER A 256 11.33 6.23 13.33
N ALA A 257 11.69 5.10 12.73
CA ALA A 257 10.95 3.85 12.80
C ALA A 257 11.71 2.74 13.54
N TYR A 258 10.91 1.81 14.09
CA TYR A 258 11.34 0.74 14.97
C TYR A 258 10.58 -0.54 14.62
N PHE A 259 11.31 -1.54 14.14
CA PHE A 259 10.79 -2.84 13.75
C PHE A 259 11.59 -3.97 14.41
N THR A 260 10.96 -5.12 14.56
CA THR A 260 11.59 -6.30 15.17
C THR A 260 11.34 -7.55 14.33
N ASP A 261 12.37 -8.38 14.22
CA ASP A 261 12.28 -9.71 13.63
C ASP A 261 13.15 -10.69 14.42
N GLY A 262 12.49 -11.66 15.07
CA GLY A 262 13.09 -12.43 16.16
C GLY A 262 13.55 -11.52 17.30
N GLU A 263 14.78 -11.70 17.76
CA GLU A 263 15.39 -10.90 18.84
C GLU A 263 16.10 -9.64 18.34
N ARG A 264 16.03 -9.35 17.03
CA ARG A 264 16.75 -8.22 16.42
C ARG A 264 15.87 -7.00 16.28
N VAL A 265 16.40 -5.85 16.70
CA VAL A 265 15.81 -4.53 16.52
C VAL A 265 16.37 -3.88 15.26
N PHE A 266 15.48 -3.31 14.44
CA PHE A 266 15.79 -2.55 13.23
C PHE A 266 15.32 -1.11 13.41
N THR A 267 16.25 -0.18 13.22
CA THR A 267 16.02 1.27 13.35
C THR A 267 17.05 2.04 12.51
N GLY A 268 16.81 3.33 12.31
CA GLY A 268 17.69 4.19 11.53
C GLY A 268 17.83 3.74 10.09
N ALA A 269 18.98 4.04 9.47
CA ALA A 269 19.20 3.85 8.03
C ALA A 269 18.95 2.42 7.52
N THR A 270 18.98 1.41 8.38
CA THR A 270 18.70 0.00 8.02
C THR A 270 17.25 -0.27 7.69
N VAL A 271 16.31 0.60 8.08
CA VAL A 271 14.88 0.44 7.82
C VAL A 271 14.53 0.71 6.36
N GLY A 272 15.19 1.68 5.72
CA GLY A 272 14.89 2.07 4.34
C GLY A 272 13.43 2.48 4.15
N SER A 273 12.76 1.90 3.15
CA SER A 273 11.34 2.11 2.85
C SER A 273 10.43 1.37 3.82
N MET A 274 9.35 2.01 4.23
CA MET A 274 8.29 1.47 5.07
C MET A 274 6.93 2.08 4.68
N GLN A 275 5.87 1.67 5.35
CA GLN A 275 4.54 2.23 5.17
C GLN A 275 3.96 2.74 6.49
N LEU A 276 3.22 3.84 6.44
CA LEU A 276 2.44 4.35 7.57
C LEU A 276 0.95 4.14 7.32
N LEU A 277 0.21 3.74 8.35
CA LEU A 277 -1.23 3.52 8.24
C LEU A 277 -1.99 4.85 8.29
N ILE A 278 -2.77 5.13 7.24
CA ILE A 278 -3.59 6.34 7.12
C ILE A 278 -4.95 6.15 7.79
N GLN A 279 -5.36 7.15 8.56
CA GLN A 279 -6.72 7.28 9.06
C GLN A 279 -7.60 7.97 8.02
N MET A 280 -8.22 7.17 7.15
CA MET A 280 -9.13 7.74 6.15
C MET A 280 -10.30 8.49 6.80
N PRO A 281 -10.71 9.65 6.26
CA PRO A 281 -11.87 10.37 6.78
C PRO A 281 -13.17 9.54 6.71
N PRO A 282 -14.14 9.75 7.61
CA PRO A 282 -15.44 9.10 7.56
C PRO A 282 -16.21 9.28 6.24
N THR A 283 -15.98 10.38 5.54
CA THR A 283 -16.60 10.62 4.24
C THR A 283 -16.07 9.68 3.15
N VAL A 284 -14.92 9.03 3.35
CA VAL A 284 -14.25 8.15 2.39
C VAL A 284 -14.30 6.69 2.83
N ALA A 285 -13.96 6.40 4.08
CA ALA A 285 -13.90 5.04 4.60
C ALA A 285 -15.30 4.44 4.85
N GLY A 286 -15.46 3.17 4.51
CA GLY A 286 -16.65 2.38 4.85
C GLY A 286 -16.50 1.62 6.16
N PHE A 287 -15.51 1.96 6.97
CA PHE A 287 -15.24 1.34 8.27
C PHE A 287 -14.67 2.38 9.24
N ASP A 288 -14.75 2.06 10.53
CA ASP A 288 -14.14 2.81 11.63
C ASP A 288 -13.00 2.01 12.25
N TYR A 289 -11.97 2.70 12.75
CA TYR A 289 -10.90 2.08 13.53
C TYR A 289 -11.19 2.18 15.03
N SER A 290 -10.75 1.16 15.78
CA SER A 290 -10.75 1.21 17.25
C SER A 290 -9.74 0.23 17.83
N TRP A 291 -9.15 0.60 18.95
CA TRP A 291 -8.28 -0.28 19.72
C TRP A 291 -9.12 -1.18 20.62
N GLN A 292 -9.02 -2.49 20.43
CA GLN A 292 -9.83 -3.48 21.12
C GLN A 292 -8.95 -4.42 21.94
N PRO A 293 -9.40 -4.88 23.13
CA PRO A 293 -8.69 -5.90 23.88
C PRO A 293 -8.42 -7.17 23.05
N PHE A 294 -7.23 -7.73 23.18
CA PHE A 294 -6.78 -8.89 22.40
C PHE A 294 -7.77 -10.05 22.48
N HIS A 295 -8.30 -10.38 23.66
CA HIS A 295 -9.27 -11.46 23.83
C HIS A 295 -10.57 -11.26 23.03
N LYS A 296 -10.97 -10.01 22.74
CA LYS A 296 -12.10 -9.71 21.85
C LYS A 296 -11.67 -9.80 20.38
N ALA A 297 -10.51 -9.23 20.07
CA ALA A 297 -9.97 -9.16 18.72
C ALA A 297 -9.58 -10.54 18.15
N ALA A 298 -9.10 -11.46 18.98
CA ALA A 298 -8.66 -12.81 18.61
C ALA A 298 -9.79 -13.84 18.51
N LYS A 299 -11.01 -13.49 18.93
CA LYS A 299 -12.17 -14.40 18.85
C LYS A 299 -12.40 -14.83 17.40
N TYR A 300 -12.62 -16.14 17.20
CA TYR A 300 -13.03 -16.72 15.92
C TYR A 300 -14.55 -16.59 15.72
N GLY A 301 -14.98 -16.50 14.46
CA GLY A 301 -16.40 -16.38 14.09
C GLY A 301 -16.90 -14.94 14.11
N ASP A 302 -18.21 -14.79 14.27
CA ASP A 302 -18.88 -13.49 14.18
C ASP A 302 -18.42 -12.55 15.29
N LYS A 303 -17.80 -11.46 14.86
CA LYS A 303 -17.41 -10.33 15.70
C LYS A 303 -17.64 -9.05 14.92
N GLU A 304 -17.99 -8.02 15.66
CA GLU A 304 -18.19 -6.68 15.12
C GLU A 304 -16.85 -6.05 14.68
N TRP A 305 -15.82 -6.23 15.51
CA TRP A 305 -14.49 -5.64 15.31
C TRP A 305 -13.51 -6.68 14.78
N HIS A 306 -12.97 -6.44 13.60
CA HIS A 306 -11.99 -7.28 12.95
C HIS A 306 -10.59 -6.67 13.06
N PRO A 307 -9.56 -7.42 13.47
CA PRO A 307 -8.20 -6.90 13.51
C PRO A 307 -7.78 -6.27 12.18
N VAL A 308 -7.09 -5.14 12.24
CA VAL A 308 -6.32 -4.66 11.09
C VAL A 308 -5.11 -5.58 10.97
N HIS A 309 -5.03 -6.33 9.87
CA HIS A 309 -3.96 -7.33 9.72
C HIS A 309 -3.41 -7.39 8.30
N ILE A 310 -2.15 -7.85 8.21
CA ILE A 310 -1.52 -8.31 6.97
C ILE A 310 -0.97 -9.70 7.26
N SER A 311 -1.44 -10.70 6.51
CA SER A 311 -1.31 -12.10 6.92
C SER A 311 -1.86 -12.26 8.35
N TYR A 312 -1.11 -12.82 9.30
CA TYR A 312 -1.55 -12.97 10.70
C TYR A 312 -1.06 -11.86 11.63
N ARG A 313 -0.44 -10.80 11.11
CA ARG A 313 0.21 -9.75 11.89
C ARG A 313 -0.71 -8.54 12.04
N ALA A 314 -0.93 -8.09 13.29
CA ALA A 314 -1.77 -6.93 13.62
C ALA A 314 -1.03 -5.92 14.52
N PRO A 315 -1.31 -4.60 14.44
CA PRO A 315 -0.79 -3.61 15.37
C PRO A 315 -1.33 -3.88 16.77
N CYS A 316 -0.45 -3.89 17.77
CA CYS A 316 -0.83 -4.20 19.14
C CYS A 316 -0.05 -3.35 20.14
N ILE A 317 -0.75 -2.74 21.09
CA ILE A 317 -0.15 -2.01 22.19
C ILE A 317 0.01 -2.95 23.36
N VAL A 318 1.26 -3.14 23.77
CA VAL A 318 1.60 -3.91 24.95
C VAL A 318 1.58 -3.02 26.17
N THR A 319 1.08 -3.56 27.27
CA THR A 319 1.19 -2.95 28.60
C THR A 319 2.15 -3.80 29.42
N CYS A 320 3.28 -3.23 29.84
CA CYS A 320 4.34 -3.96 30.52
C CYS A 320 4.72 -3.33 31.87
N GLU A 321 5.58 -4.01 32.63
CA GLU A 321 5.98 -3.62 33.98
C GLU A 321 4.80 -3.30 34.91
N GLY A 322 3.81 -4.21 34.95
CA GLY A 322 2.65 -4.07 35.84
C GLY A 322 1.73 -2.88 35.51
N GLY A 323 1.72 -2.41 34.25
CA GLY A 323 0.88 -1.26 33.85
C GLY A 323 1.61 0.06 33.75
N LYS A 324 2.92 0.07 34.07
CA LYS A 324 3.72 1.29 34.09
C LYS A 324 4.00 1.84 32.69
N TYR A 325 4.25 0.93 31.73
CA TYR A 325 4.66 1.30 30.38
C TYR A 325 3.77 0.72 29.30
N GLU A 326 3.68 1.46 28.20
CA GLU A 326 2.90 1.14 27.02
C GLU A 326 3.78 1.28 25.79
N MET A 327 3.80 0.27 24.92
CA MET A 327 4.57 0.31 23.67
C MET A 327 3.76 -0.26 22.51
N LEU A 328 3.81 0.40 21.36
CA LEU A 328 3.29 -0.14 20.11
C LEU A 328 4.25 -1.21 19.56
N GLY A 329 3.69 -2.37 19.27
CA GLY A 329 4.34 -3.55 18.71
C GLY A 329 3.41 -4.31 17.76
N CYS A 330 3.67 -5.61 17.62
CA CYS A 330 2.98 -6.48 16.68
C CYS A 330 2.48 -7.76 17.35
N ALA A 331 1.20 -8.03 17.17
CA ALA A 331 0.59 -9.31 17.50
C ALA A 331 0.61 -10.26 16.30
N ASN A 332 1.05 -11.50 16.50
CA ASN A 332 0.71 -12.62 15.64
C ASN A 332 -0.59 -13.24 16.17
N MET A 333 -1.70 -12.99 15.47
CA MET A 333 -3.03 -13.45 15.90
C MET A 333 -3.19 -14.97 15.80
N LYS A 334 -2.37 -15.66 14.99
CA LYS A 334 -2.42 -17.11 14.84
C LYS A 334 -1.65 -17.84 15.94
N GLU A 335 -0.50 -17.29 16.32
CA GLU A 335 0.39 -17.89 17.31
C GLU A 335 0.14 -17.36 18.73
N GLU A 336 -0.70 -16.34 18.88
CA GLU A 336 -0.98 -15.64 20.14
C GLU A 336 0.30 -15.11 20.83
N VAL A 337 1.22 -14.60 20.00
CA VAL A 337 2.49 -14.01 20.42
C VAL A 337 2.50 -12.53 20.08
N VAL A 338 2.95 -11.70 21.02
CA VAL A 338 3.12 -10.26 20.81
C VAL A 338 4.58 -9.88 21.01
N HIS A 339 5.14 -9.14 20.06
CA HIS A 339 6.49 -8.58 20.16
C HIS A 339 6.43 -7.05 20.22
N ALA A 340 7.22 -6.46 21.09
CA ALA A 340 7.40 -5.01 21.17
C ALA A 340 8.85 -4.67 21.53
N ILE A 341 9.34 -3.54 21.06
CA ILE A 341 10.68 -3.06 21.40
C ILE A 341 10.56 -2.16 22.63
N ILE A 342 11.19 -2.56 23.75
CA ILE A 342 11.27 -1.80 25.00
C ILE A 342 12.74 -1.44 25.25
N GLY A 343 13.05 -0.14 25.24
CA GLY A 343 14.45 0.31 25.19
C GLY A 343 15.11 -0.16 23.89
N ASP A 344 16.16 -0.96 24.00
CA ASP A 344 16.94 -1.54 22.90
C ASP A 344 16.70 -3.05 22.72
N LYS A 345 15.75 -3.63 23.45
CA LYS A 345 15.48 -5.07 23.44
C LYS A 345 14.09 -5.39 22.91
N VAL A 346 13.98 -6.57 22.33
CA VAL A 346 12.70 -7.17 21.94
C VAL A 346 12.10 -7.86 23.16
N ALA A 347 10.93 -7.41 23.58
CA ALA A 347 10.10 -8.10 24.55
C ALA A 347 9.10 -8.98 23.81
N THR A 348 8.95 -10.22 24.29
CA THR A 348 8.02 -11.22 23.74
C THR A 348 7.03 -11.62 24.83
N PHE A 349 5.74 -11.57 24.49
CA PHE A 349 4.64 -11.89 25.40
C PHE A 349 3.78 -12.99 24.76
N VAL A 350 3.33 -13.95 25.58
CA VAL A 350 2.58 -15.12 25.13
C VAL A 350 1.46 -15.48 26.11
N GLY A 351 0.45 -16.21 25.63
CA GLY A 351 -0.57 -16.82 26.48
C GLY A 351 -1.46 -15.82 27.21
N LYS A 352 -1.46 -15.85 28.54
CA LYS A 352 -2.38 -15.01 29.36
C LYS A 352 -1.99 -13.54 29.36
N ASP A 353 -0.70 -13.25 29.18
CA ASP A 353 -0.16 -11.89 29.27
C ASP A 353 -0.67 -10.99 28.15
N VAL A 354 -1.00 -11.57 26.98
CA VAL A 354 -1.42 -10.80 25.81
C VAL A 354 -2.90 -10.40 25.85
N GLN A 355 -3.73 -11.03 26.69
CA GLN A 355 -5.19 -10.92 26.63
C GLN A 355 -5.73 -9.50 26.93
N GLY A 356 -4.98 -8.73 27.73
CA GLY A 356 -5.28 -7.34 28.08
C GLY A 356 -4.72 -6.30 27.10
N PHE A 357 -3.85 -6.70 26.18
CA PHE A 357 -3.24 -5.80 25.20
C PHE A 357 -4.28 -5.29 24.20
N GLN A 358 -4.00 -4.14 23.59
CA GLN A 358 -4.94 -3.47 22.71
C GLN A 358 -4.54 -3.70 21.25
N VAL A 359 -5.35 -4.39 20.48
CA VAL A 359 -5.16 -4.66 19.05
C VAL A 359 -5.95 -3.65 18.23
N LEU A 360 -5.32 -3.05 17.22
CA LEU A 360 -6.03 -2.19 16.29
C LEU A 360 -7.01 -3.03 15.47
N CYS A 361 -8.29 -2.69 15.56
CA CYS A 361 -9.37 -3.31 14.81
C CYS A 361 -10.08 -2.29 13.94
N ARG A 362 -10.86 -2.79 12.99
CA ARG A 362 -11.83 -2.03 12.21
C ARG A 362 -13.21 -2.69 12.25
N LYS A 363 -14.25 -1.87 12.15
CA LYS A 363 -15.65 -2.28 12.04
C LYS A 363 -16.22 -1.66 10.77
N ASP A 364 -16.80 -2.48 9.91
CA ASP A 364 -17.53 -1.99 8.74
C ASP A 364 -18.74 -1.17 9.21
N ARG A 365 -18.98 -0.06 8.54
CA ARG A 365 -20.17 0.75 8.82
C ARG A 365 -21.35 0.06 8.18
N ASP A 366 -22.44 -0.08 8.94
CA ASP A 366 -23.71 -0.49 8.36
C ASP A 366 -24.10 0.56 7.29
N ASP A 367 -24.49 0.11 6.09
CA ASP A 367 -24.92 0.96 4.97
C ASP A 367 -26.27 1.69 5.25
N THR A 368 -26.50 2.12 6.48
CA THR A 368 -27.66 2.93 6.87
C THR A 368 -27.30 4.41 6.86
N MET A 369 -27.05 4.95 5.67
CA MET A 369 -27.39 6.35 5.38
C MET A 369 -27.97 6.45 3.98
N VAL A 370 -29.13 5.82 3.79
CA VAL A 370 -30.21 6.47 3.05
C VAL A 370 -30.75 7.54 4.00
N ILE A 371 -30.28 8.78 3.84
CA ILE A 371 -31.02 9.96 4.32
C ILE A 371 -31.49 10.72 3.10
#